data_AF-A0A1I6MNS0-F1
#
_entry.id   AF-A0A1I6MNS0-F1
#
_cell.length_a   1.000
_cell.length_b   1.000
_cell.length_c   1.000
_cell.angle_alpha   90.00
_cell.angle_beta   90.00
_cell.angle_gamma   90.00
#
_symmetry.space_group_name_H-M   'P 1'
#
loop_
_entity.id
_entity.type
_entity.pdbx_description
1 polymer ?
#
loop_
_entity_poly.entity_id
_entity_poly.type
_entity_poly.pdbx_seq_one_letter_code
_entity_poly.pdbx_strand_id
1 'polypeptide(L)'
;MSLPRTPRAAALHRIATLYSVVEDMHAVSLRLASASVDEAEQAIQAGRNALAATGNAARNALTTGDREESLFAQSQTEIFTARAVRLESLKAQRLAAESTARADFLASRLKTEQMKQLVAHIAEQATLEESRRSQSLSDDRYAARRAWLSGRSLQRDPQQLRTR
;
A
#
# COMPACT_ATOMS: atom_id res chain seq x y z
N MET A 1 7.59 -0.86 -18.36
CA MET A 1 8.09 0.27 -17.55
C MET A 1 9.28 0.89 -18.28
N SER A 2 9.16 2.14 -18.73
CA SER A 2 10.28 2.86 -19.36
C SER A 2 11.28 3.30 -18.29
N LEU A 3 12.57 3.05 -18.51
CA LEU A 3 13.63 3.46 -17.58
C LEU A 3 13.71 5.00 -17.47
N PRO A 4 13.99 5.55 -16.28
CA PRO A 4 14.09 6.99 -16.08
C PRO A 4 15.30 7.58 -16.84
N ARG A 5 15.05 8.61 -17.67
CA ARG A 5 16.05 9.23 -18.55
C ARG A 5 16.92 10.30 -17.87
N THR A 6 16.56 10.76 -16.68
CA THR A 6 17.31 11.78 -15.93
C THR A 6 17.73 11.27 -14.54
N PRO A 7 18.87 11.73 -13.97
CA PRO A 7 19.33 11.30 -12.66
C PRO A 7 18.32 11.62 -11.54
N ARG A 8 17.61 12.74 -11.67
CA ARG A 8 16.51 13.13 -10.77
C ARG A 8 15.33 12.16 -10.84
N ALA A 9 14.89 11.77 -12.03
CA ALA A 9 13.82 10.79 -12.19
C ALA A 9 14.25 9.40 -11.68
N ALA A 10 15.52 9.02 -11.86
CA ALA A 10 16.06 7.78 -11.34
C ALA A 10 16.07 7.76 -9.80
N ALA A 11 16.48 8.85 -9.16
CA ALA A 11 16.44 8.98 -7.70
C ALA A 11 15.01 8.89 -7.15
N LEU A 12 14.05 9.56 -7.78
CA LEU A 12 12.65 9.50 -7.37
C LEU A 12 12.02 8.14 -7.59
N HIS A 13 12.35 7.46 -8.68
CA HIS A 13 11.89 6.08 -8.88
C HIS A 13 12.45 5.15 -7.80
N ARG A 14 13.71 5.30 -7.41
CA ARG A 14 14.29 4.53 -6.28
C ARG A 14 13.53 4.80 -4.97
N ILE A 15 13.25 6.07 -4.68
CA ILE A 15 12.46 6.45 -3.50
C ILE A 15 11.05 5.85 -3.57
N ALA A 16 10.38 5.89 -4.72
CA ALA A 16 9.07 5.27 -4.92
C ALA A 16 9.10 3.75 -4.68
N THR A 17 10.14 3.08 -5.16
CA THR A 17 10.34 1.65 -4.89
C THR A 17 10.51 1.38 -3.39
N LEU A 18 11.27 2.21 -2.68
CA LEU A 18 11.42 2.08 -1.22
C LEU A 18 10.08 2.25 -0.48
N TYR A 19 9.27 3.24 -0.87
CA TYR A 19 7.94 3.42 -0.29
C TYR A 19 7.01 2.23 -0.57
N SER A 20 7.07 1.63 -1.76
CA SER A 20 6.33 0.41 -2.07
C SER A 20 6.71 -0.74 -1.14
N VAL A 21 8.01 -0.94 -0.88
CA VAL A 21 8.47 -1.98 0.04
C VAL A 21 7.98 -1.72 1.47
N VAL A 22 8.00 -0.46 1.92
CA VAL A 22 7.46 -0.09 3.24
C VAL A 22 5.95 -0.32 3.33
N GLU A 23 5.20 -0.02 2.27
CA GLU A 23 3.77 -0.33 2.18
C GLU A 23 3.52 -1.85 2.28
N ASP A 24 4.28 -2.65 1.55
CA ASP A 24 4.18 -4.11 1.60
C ASP A 24 4.46 -4.66 3.01
N MET A 25 5.48 -4.12 3.69
CA MET A 25 5.78 -4.47 5.08
C MET A 25 4.61 -4.13 6.01
N HIS A 26 4.03 -2.93 5.89
CA HIS A 26 2.88 -2.54 6.71
C HIS A 26 1.63 -3.38 6.38
N ALA A 27 1.45 -3.79 5.12
CA ALA A 27 0.38 -4.68 4.72
C ALA A 27 0.51 -6.06 5.38
N VAL A 28 1.74 -6.60 5.47
CA VAL A 28 2.01 -7.85 6.19
C VAL A 28 1.76 -7.68 7.69
N SER A 29 2.24 -6.60 8.30
CA SER A 29 2.00 -6.29 9.71
C SER A 29 0.50 -6.21 10.03
N LEU A 30 -0.29 -5.57 9.16
CA LEU A 30 -1.74 -5.50 9.30
C LEU A 30 -2.38 -6.90 9.22
N ARG A 31 -2.00 -7.74 8.25
CA ARG A 31 -2.52 -9.11 8.14
C ARG A 31 -2.22 -9.94 9.39
N LEU A 32 -1.00 -9.82 9.94
CA LEU A 32 -0.61 -10.52 11.16
C LEU A 32 -1.42 -10.02 12.36
N ALA A 33 -1.64 -8.70 12.47
CA ALA A 33 -2.44 -8.13 13.55
C ALA A 33 -3.91 -8.55 13.47
N SER A 34 -4.52 -8.54 12.28
CA SER A 34 -5.90 -9.04 12.10
C SER A 34 -6.01 -10.54 12.40
N ALA A 35 -5.07 -11.37 11.93
CA ALA A 35 -5.05 -12.80 12.25
C ALA A 35 -4.91 -13.07 13.76
N SER A 36 -4.15 -12.22 14.47
CA SER A 36 -4.04 -12.27 15.93
C SER A 36 -5.39 -11.96 16.59
N VAL A 37 -6.16 -11.00 16.10
CA VAL A 37 -7.52 -10.74 16.59
C VAL A 37 -8.40 -11.96 16.39
N ASP A 38 -8.40 -12.55 15.19
CA ASP A 38 -9.19 -13.74 14.86
C ASP A 38 -8.86 -14.93 15.78
N GLU A 39 -7.58 -15.17 16.05
CA GLU A 39 -7.14 -16.21 16.99
C GLU A 39 -7.70 -15.99 18.40
N ALA A 40 -7.73 -14.74 18.88
CA ALA A 40 -8.28 -14.42 20.19
C ALA A 40 -9.80 -14.64 20.22
N GLU A 41 -10.51 -14.28 19.15
CA GLU A 41 -11.95 -14.53 19.03
C GLU A 41 -12.27 -16.03 19.01
N GLN A 42 -11.50 -16.81 18.26
CA GLN A 42 -11.64 -18.27 18.24
C GLN A 42 -11.38 -18.89 19.62
N ALA A 43 -10.36 -18.42 20.35
CA ALA A 43 -10.07 -18.88 21.70
C ALA A 43 -11.20 -18.54 22.68
N ILE A 44 -11.79 -17.34 22.59
CA ILE A 44 -12.96 -16.93 23.38
C ILE A 44 -14.15 -17.83 23.05
N GLN A 45 -14.42 -18.07 21.76
CA GLN A 45 -15.55 -18.90 21.35
C GLN A 45 -15.38 -20.36 21.80
N ALA A 46 -14.17 -20.92 21.70
CA ALA A 46 -13.87 -22.24 22.22
C ALA A 46 -14.10 -22.32 23.74
N GLY A 47 -13.70 -21.28 24.48
CA GLY A 47 -13.96 -21.16 25.92
C GLY A 47 -15.46 -21.11 26.26
N ARG A 48 -16.25 -20.36 25.48
CA ARG A 48 -17.72 -20.30 25.64
C ARG A 48 -18.38 -21.65 25.38
N ASN A 49 -17.95 -22.36 24.34
CA ASN A 49 -18.45 -23.69 24.01
C ASN A 49 -18.11 -24.70 25.13
N ALA A 50 -16.88 -24.65 25.66
CA ALA A 50 -16.47 -25.50 26.77
C ALA A 50 -17.30 -25.23 28.04
N LEU A 51 -17.52 -23.95 28.37
CA LEU A 51 -18.36 -23.56 29.51
C LEU A 51 -19.82 -24.02 29.35
N ALA A 52 -20.38 -23.94 28.15
CA ALA A 52 -21.72 -24.46 27.88
C ALA A 52 -21.78 -25.98 28.07
N ALA A 53 -20.75 -26.71 27.63
CA ALA A 53 -20.64 -28.16 27.82
C ALA A 53 -20.52 -28.53 29.32
N THR A 54 -19.68 -27.83 30.09
CA THR A 54 -19.58 -28.07 31.54
C THR A 54 -20.88 -27.73 32.27
N GLY A 55 -21.60 -26.69 31.83
CA GLY A 55 -22.92 -26.36 32.37
C GLY A 55 -24.00 -27.41 32.09
N ASN A 56 -23.89 -28.15 30.97
CA ASN A 56 -24.76 -29.30 30.70
C ASN A 56 -24.35 -30.51 31.57
N ALA A 57 -23.05 -30.79 31.69
CA ALA A 57 -22.54 -31.87 32.55
C ALA A 57 -22.92 -31.66 34.02
N ALA A 58 -22.78 -30.44 34.54
CA ALA A 58 -23.21 -30.09 35.90
C ALA A 58 -24.70 -30.37 36.13
N ARG A 59 -25.55 -30.02 35.16
CA ARG A 59 -27.00 -30.30 35.24
C ARG A 59 -27.28 -31.79 35.24
N ASN A 60 -26.59 -32.57 34.41
CA ASN A 60 -26.75 -34.02 34.39
C ASN A 60 -26.29 -34.66 35.71
N ALA A 61 -25.12 -34.27 36.25
CA ALA A 61 -24.61 -34.74 37.52
C ALA A 61 -25.58 -34.47 38.69
N LEU A 62 -26.22 -33.28 38.70
CA LEU A 62 -27.26 -32.96 39.67
C LEU A 62 -28.49 -33.87 39.55
N THR A 63 -28.89 -34.22 38.32
CA THR A 63 -30.03 -35.13 38.10
C THR A 63 -29.73 -36.58 38.48
N THR A 64 -28.48 -37.03 38.33
CA THR A 64 -28.04 -38.40 38.67
C THR A 64 -27.58 -38.54 40.13
N GLY A 65 -27.43 -37.43 40.85
CA GLY A 65 -26.92 -37.40 42.22
C GLY A 65 -25.40 -37.57 42.31
N ASP A 66 -24.66 -37.41 41.22
CA ASP A 66 -23.21 -37.48 41.21
C ASP A 66 -22.59 -36.18 41.75
N ARG A 67 -22.20 -36.24 43.03
CA ARG A 67 -21.61 -35.10 43.73
C ARG A 67 -20.18 -34.79 43.26
N GLU A 68 -19.42 -35.79 42.85
CA GLU A 68 -18.04 -35.59 42.40
C GLU A 68 -18.02 -34.86 41.06
N GLU A 69 -18.85 -35.31 40.12
CA GLU A 69 -18.98 -34.66 38.81
C GLU A 69 -19.53 -33.23 38.93
N SER A 70 -20.46 -32.99 39.86
CA SER A 70 -20.96 -31.64 40.15
C SER A 70 -19.86 -30.70 40.66
N LEU A 71 -18.99 -31.15 41.58
CA LEU A 71 -17.89 -30.33 42.10
C LEU A 71 -16.83 -30.08 41.03
N PHE A 72 -16.53 -31.11 40.23
CA PHE A 72 -15.63 -30.97 39.10
C PHE A 72 -16.13 -29.90 38.11
N ALA A 73 -17.41 -29.94 37.74
CA ALA A 73 -17.99 -28.96 36.81
C ALA A 73 -18.02 -27.53 37.37
N GLN A 74 -18.20 -27.35 38.69
CA GLN A 74 -18.05 -26.05 39.35
C GLN A 74 -16.62 -25.53 39.26
N SER A 75 -15.62 -26.36 39.57
CA SER A 75 -14.21 -25.95 39.47
C SER A 75 -13.82 -25.55 38.05
N GLN A 76 -14.30 -26.28 37.04
CA GLN A 76 -14.08 -25.94 35.64
C GLN A 76 -14.72 -24.61 35.26
N THR A 77 -15.93 -24.35 35.76
CA THR A 77 -16.63 -23.08 35.53
C THR A 77 -15.85 -21.88 36.10
N GLU A 78 -15.28 -22.01 37.30
CA GLU A 78 -14.41 -20.98 37.89
C GLU A 78 -13.15 -20.75 37.05
N ILE A 79 -12.51 -21.82 36.58
CA ILE A 79 -11.32 -21.74 35.70
C ILE A 79 -11.67 -21.03 34.39
N PHE A 80 -12.79 -21.39 33.75
CA PHE A 80 -13.20 -20.79 32.48
C PHE A 80 -13.59 -19.32 32.62
N THR A 81 -14.29 -18.94 33.70
CA THR A 81 -14.64 -17.54 33.95
C THR A 81 -13.39 -16.68 34.19
N ALA A 82 -12.43 -17.16 34.98
CA ALA A 82 -11.15 -16.47 35.17
C ALA A 82 -10.35 -16.34 33.86
N ARG A 83 -10.35 -17.38 33.02
CA ARG A 83 -9.69 -17.37 31.71
C ARG A 83 -10.39 -16.43 30.72
N ALA A 84 -11.71 -16.36 30.75
CA ALA A 84 -12.49 -15.48 29.87
C ALA A 84 -12.11 -14.01 30.05
N VAL A 85 -11.97 -13.54 31.30
CA VAL A 85 -11.53 -12.16 31.59
C VAL A 85 -10.16 -11.86 30.97
N ARG A 86 -9.22 -12.81 31.07
CA ARG A 86 -7.88 -12.67 30.47
C ARG A 86 -7.92 -12.66 28.94
N LEU A 87 -8.76 -13.49 28.34
CA LEU A 87 -8.91 -13.55 26.89
C LEU A 87 -9.56 -12.29 26.32
N GLU A 88 -10.56 -11.72 27.00
CA GLU A 88 -11.18 -10.46 26.59
C GLU A 88 -10.19 -9.29 26.69
N SER A 89 -9.33 -9.26 27.73
CA SER A 89 -8.27 -8.24 27.81
C SER A 89 -7.21 -8.40 26.71
N LEU A 90 -6.83 -9.65 26.40
CA LEU A 90 -5.93 -9.96 25.28
C LEU A 90 -6.54 -9.54 23.94
N LYS A 91 -7.84 -9.79 23.73
CA LYS A 91 -8.56 -9.34 22.53
C LYS A 91 -8.51 -7.83 22.41
N ALA A 92 -8.77 -7.08 23.48
CA ALA A 92 -8.68 -5.62 23.47
C ALA A 92 -7.29 -5.11 23.10
N GLN A 93 -6.23 -5.73 23.63
CA GLN A 93 -4.84 -5.39 23.27
C GLN A 93 -4.55 -5.68 21.79
N ARG A 94 -5.02 -6.82 21.28
CA ARG A 94 -4.84 -7.22 19.87
C ARG A 94 -5.61 -6.31 18.91
N LEU A 95 -6.83 -5.88 19.28
CA LEU A 95 -7.59 -4.88 18.52
C LEU A 95 -6.88 -3.52 18.49
N ALA A 96 -6.28 -3.09 19.61
CA ALA A 96 -5.49 -1.87 19.64
C ALA A 96 -4.26 -1.97 18.70
N ALA A 97 -3.56 -3.11 18.71
CA ALA A 97 -2.45 -3.36 17.80
C ALA A 97 -2.89 -3.38 16.33
N GLU A 98 -4.03 -4.04 16.02
CA GLU A 98 -4.62 -4.03 14.66
C GLU A 98 -4.96 -2.61 14.21
N SER A 99 -5.60 -1.81 15.07
CA SER A 99 -5.94 -0.42 14.75
C SER A 99 -4.69 0.42 14.43
N THR A 100 -3.59 0.17 15.14
CA THR A 100 -2.30 0.85 14.91
C THR A 100 -1.69 0.40 13.59
N ALA A 101 -1.61 -0.92 13.34
CA ALA A 101 -1.11 -1.46 12.08
C ALA A 101 -1.95 -0.98 10.88
N ARG A 102 -3.26 -0.82 11.05
CA ARG A 102 -4.15 -0.27 10.02
C ARG A 102 -3.85 1.19 9.74
N ALA A 103 -3.64 2.01 10.78
CA ALA A 103 -3.26 3.40 10.63
C ALA A 103 -1.91 3.52 9.88
N ASP A 104 -0.92 2.72 10.25
CA ASP A 104 0.40 2.69 9.63
C ASP A 104 0.34 2.27 8.15
N PHE A 105 -0.47 1.27 7.82
CA PHE A 105 -0.71 0.84 6.43
C PHE A 105 -1.40 1.94 5.60
N LEU A 106 -2.43 2.59 6.14
CA LEU A 106 -3.11 3.67 5.42
C LEU A 106 -2.18 4.87 5.20
N ALA A 107 -1.36 5.20 6.20
CA ALA A 107 -0.38 6.27 6.11
C ALA A 107 0.72 5.96 5.07
N SER A 108 1.24 4.73 5.04
CA SER A 108 2.23 4.32 4.03
C SER A 108 1.63 4.31 2.63
N ARG A 109 0.43 3.77 2.46
CA ARG A 109 -0.30 3.77 1.18
C ARG A 109 -0.52 5.18 0.63
N LEU A 110 -0.93 6.13 1.47
CA LEU A 110 -1.07 7.53 1.05
C LEU A 110 0.26 8.10 0.54
N LYS A 111 1.37 7.86 1.26
CA LYS A 111 2.71 8.31 0.85
C LYS A 111 3.16 7.65 -0.46
N THR A 112 2.90 6.36 -0.64
CA THR A 112 3.21 5.66 -1.88
C THR A 112 2.45 6.26 -3.06
N GLU A 113 1.15 6.52 -2.91
CA GLU A 113 0.33 7.13 -3.96
C GLU A 113 0.80 8.56 -4.31
N GLN A 114 1.14 9.37 -3.31
CA GLN A 114 1.73 10.70 -3.53
C GLN A 114 3.06 10.60 -4.30
N MET A 115 3.90 9.63 -3.96
CA MET A 115 5.18 9.43 -4.65
C MET A 115 5.00 8.93 -6.10
N LYS A 116 4.03 8.02 -6.34
CA LYS A 116 3.68 7.57 -7.69
C LYS A 116 3.22 8.74 -8.56
N GLN A 117 2.36 9.61 -8.02
CA GLN A 117 1.89 10.81 -8.72
C GLN A 117 3.06 11.76 -9.05
N LEU A 118 3.96 11.99 -8.10
CA LEU A 118 5.13 12.85 -8.31
C LEU A 118 6.09 12.28 -9.37
N VAL A 119 6.33 10.96 -9.37
CA VAL A 119 7.12 10.28 -10.40
C VAL A 119 6.45 10.39 -11.77
N ALA A 120 5.13 10.16 -11.84
CA ALA A 120 4.37 10.28 -13.09
C ALA A 120 4.44 11.71 -13.65
N HIS A 121 4.25 12.72 -12.81
CA HIS A 121 4.33 14.12 -13.22
C HIS A 121 5.70 14.51 -13.77
N ILE A 122 6.78 14.06 -13.13
CA ILE A 122 8.14 14.36 -13.60
C ILE A 122 8.46 13.60 -14.89
N ALA A 123 7.96 12.36 -15.04
CA ALA A 123 8.10 11.62 -16.28
C ALA A 123 7.38 12.35 -17.43
N GLU A 124 6.16 12.83 -17.19
CA GLU A 124 5.39 13.62 -18.16
C GLU A 124 6.12 14.91 -18.53
N GLN A 125 6.60 15.70 -17.56
CA GLN A 125 7.40 16.90 -17.82
C GLN A 125 8.64 16.61 -18.66
N ALA A 126 9.37 15.54 -18.35
CA ALA A 126 10.54 15.14 -19.12
C ALA A 126 10.18 14.78 -20.58
N THR A 127 9.05 14.11 -20.80
CA THR A 127 8.57 13.81 -22.16
C THR A 127 8.15 15.05 -22.94
N LEU A 128 7.52 16.02 -22.27
CA LEU A 128 7.13 17.30 -22.87
C LEU A 128 8.35 18.14 -23.24
N GLU A 129 9.35 18.23 -22.36
CA GLU A 129 10.60 18.92 -22.65
C GLU A 129 11.33 18.30 -23.84
N GLU A 130 11.42 16.97 -23.89
CA GLU A 130 12.07 16.27 -25.00
C GLU A 130 11.33 16.49 -26.32
N SER A 131 9.99 16.48 -26.29
CA SER A 131 9.16 16.79 -27.46
C SER A 131 9.41 18.22 -27.96
N ARG A 132 9.47 19.20 -27.04
CA ARG A 132 9.78 20.60 -27.37
C ARG A 132 11.18 20.77 -27.96
N ARG A 133 12.19 20.08 -27.41
CA ARG A 133 13.57 20.08 -27.97
C ARG A 133 13.59 19.50 -29.37
N SER A 134 12.95 18.35 -29.58
CA SER A 134 12.86 17.73 -30.91
C SER A 134 12.16 18.64 -31.92
N GLN A 135 11.10 19.33 -31.50
CA GLN A 135 10.39 20.29 -32.34
C GLN A 135 11.26 21.50 -32.70
N SER A 136 11.90 22.14 -31.71
CA SER A 136 12.83 23.26 -31.93
C SER A 136 13.94 22.88 -32.91
N LEU A 137 14.56 21.71 -32.74
CA LEU A 137 15.60 21.24 -33.66
C LEU A 137 15.09 21.02 -35.09
N SER A 138 13.84 20.58 -35.24
CA SER A 138 13.20 20.44 -36.56
C SER A 138 12.92 21.80 -37.19
N ASP A 139 12.41 22.75 -36.40
CA ASP A 139 12.10 24.11 -36.84
C ASP A 139 13.38 24.86 -37.23
N ASP A 140 14.46 24.73 -36.46
CA ASP A 140 15.77 25.30 -36.76
C ASP A 140 16.32 24.77 -38.09
N ARG A 141 16.22 23.45 -38.32
CA ARG A 141 16.63 22.82 -39.58
C ARG A 141 15.80 23.33 -40.76
N TYR A 142 14.49 23.48 -40.57
CA TYR A 142 13.60 24.01 -41.60
C TYR A 142 13.91 25.48 -41.93
N ALA A 143 14.11 26.31 -40.90
CA ALA A 143 14.48 27.72 -41.04
C ALA A 143 15.84 27.88 -41.75
N ALA A 144 16.85 27.11 -41.34
CA ALA A 144 18.16 27.09 -41.98
C ALA A 144 18.06 26.68 -43.47
N ARG A 145 17.27 25.65 -43.78
CA ARG A 145 17.02 25.22 -45.16
C ARG A 145 16.35 26.31 -45.99
N ARG A 146 15.34 26.99 -45.44
CA ARG A 146 14.67 28.13 -46.10
C ARG A 146 15.64 29.28 -46.35
N ALA A 147 16.43 29.67 -45.36
CA ALA A 147 17.42 30.74 -45.48
C ALA A 147 18.46 30.42 -46.57
N TRP A 148 18.95 29.19 -46.62
CA TRP A 148 19.88 28.74 -47.66
C TRP A 148 19.26 28.80 -49.06
N LEU A 149 18.01 28.35 -49.23
CA LEU A 149 17.30 28.41 -50.51
C LEU A 149 17.11 29.85 -50.99
N SER A 150 16.67 30.75 -50.09
CA SER A 150 16.49 32.17 -50.40
C SER A 150 17.80 32.88 -50.75
N GLY A 151 18.89 32.58 -50.04
CA GLY A 151 20.22 33.11 -50.36
C GLY A 151 20.72 32.63 -51.72
N ARG A 152 20.42 31.37 -52.08
CA ARG A 152 20.78 30.79 -53.38
C ARG A 152 19.97 31.36 -54.54
N SER A 153 18.69 31.69 -54.34
CA SER A 153 17.88 32.38 -55.36
C SER A 153 18.38 33.82 -55.58
N LEU A 154 18.79 34.52 -54.52
CA LEU A 154 19.40 35.87 -54.61
C LEU A 154 20.73 35.87 -55.38
N GLN A 155 21.54 34.81 -55.27
CA GLN A 155 22.80 34.67 -56.02
C GLN A 155 22.63 34.23 -57.48
N ARG A 156 21.47 33.68 -57.87
CA ARG A 156 21.19 33.23 -59.24
C ARG A 156 20.70 34.34 -60.17
N ASP A 157 20.40 35.53 -59.65
CA ASP A 157 19.93 36.70 -60.42
C ASP A 157 20.93 37.88 -60.55
N PRO A 158 22.21 37.68 -60.93
CA PRO A 158 23.07 38.81 -61.30
C PRO A 158 22.83 39.32 -62.74
N GLN A 159 22.04 38.61 -63.57
CA GLN A 159 21.84 38.96 -64.98
C GLN A 159 20.51 39.67 -65.31
N GLN A 160 19.54 39.74 -64.39
CA GLN A 160 18.28 40.46 -64.64
C GLN A 160 18.30 41.94 -64.20
N LEU A 161 19.34 42.39 -63.48
CA LEU A 161 19.47 43.78 -63.01
C LEU A 161 20.33 44.68 -63.91
N ARG A 162 20.83 44.17 -65.04
CA ARG A 162 21.66 44.93 -66.01
C ARG A 162 20.97 45.32 -67.31
N THR A 163 19.69 45.02 -67.47
CA THR A 163 18.89 45.42 -68.64
C THR A 163 17.71 46.28 -68.22
N ARG A 164 17.99 47.49 -67.76
CA ARG A 164 17.13 48.66 -67.91
C ARG A 164 18.01 49.88 -68.09
#